data_AF-A0A974PUM5-F1
#
_entry.id   AF-A0A974PUM5-F1
#
_cell.length_a   1.000
_cell.length_b   1.000
_cell.length_c   1.000
_cell.angle_alpha   90.00
_cell.angle_beta   90.00
_cell.angle_gamma   90.00
#
_symmetry.space_group_name_H-M   'P 1'
#
loop_
_entity.id
_entity.type
_entity.pdbx_description
1 polymer ?
#
loop_
_entity_poly.entity_id
_entity_poly.type
_entity_poly.pdbx_seq_one_letter_code
_entity_poly.pdbx_strand_id
1 'polypeptide(L)' 'MAFHVRNDATERAVRALSRKLGVGLTEAVKIAVENELKRQVNEMSLRDRIKPLQEQIGLGKANGGHA' A
#
# COMPACT_ATOMS: atom_id res chain seq x y z
N MET A 1 12.38 24.35 -0.89
CA MET A 1 12.92 24.19 0.48
C MET A 1 13.61 22.83 0.55
N ALA A 2 14.86 22.76 1.00
CA ALA A 2 15.60 21.50 1.04
C ALA A 2 15.27 20.74 2.33
N PHE A 3 14.59 19.61 2.22
CA PHE A 3 14.36 18.69 3.33
C PHE A 3 15.63 17.86 3.54
N HIS A 4 16.49 18.27 4.48
CA HIS A 4 17.72 17.55 4.80
C HIS A 4 17.49 16.58 5.96
N VAL A 5 17.33 15.29 5.66
CA VAL A 5 17.40 14.24 6.66
C VAL A 5 18.86 13.86 6.88
N ARG A 6 19.43 14.18 8.05
CA ARG A 6 20.76 13.71 8.45
C ARG A 6 20.65 12.31 9.06
N ASN A 7 20.37 11.32 8.22
CA ASN A 7 20.36 9.91 8.62
C ASN A 7 20.73 9.03 7.41
N ASP A 8 21.87 8.36 7.50
CA ASP A 8 22.41 7.51 6.43
C ASP A 8 21.48 6.35 6.06
N ALA A 9 20.68 5.85 7.01
CA ALA A 9 19.69 4.81 6.72
C ALA A 9 18.54 5.37 5.88
N THR A 10 18.04 6.57 6.21
CA THR A 10 16.96 7.22 5.45
C THR A 10 17.42 7.58 4.04
N GLU A 11 18.64 8.12 3.90
CA GLU A 11 19.17 8.46 2.57
C GLU A 11 19.31 7.20 1.69
N ARG A 12 19.85 6.11 2.24
CA ARG A 12 19.94 4.83 1.52
C ARG A 12 18.57 4.30 1.09
N ALA A 13 17.57 4.37 1.96
CA ALA A 13 16.20 3.94 1.65
C ALA A 13 15.57 4.78 0.53
N VAL A 14 15.70 6.11 0.60
CA VAL A 14 15.17 7.03 -0.43
C VAL A 14 15.88 6.81 -1.76
N ARG A 15 17.20 6.65 -1.77
CA ARG A 15 17.97 6.35 -2.99
C ARG A 15 17.60 4.99 -3.59
N ALA A 16 17.34 3.97 -2.78
CA ALA A 16 16.91 2.67 -3.27
C ALA A 16 15.52 2.78 -3.92
N LEU A 17 14.59 3.48 -3.28
CA LEU A 17 13.24 3.70 -3.82
C LEU A 17 13.28 4.51 -5.11
N SER A 18 14.09 5.57 -5.17
CA SER A 18 14.23 6.41 -6.35
C SER A 18 14.76 5.61 -7.55
N ARG A 19 15.76 4.75 -7.34
CA ARG A 19 16.28 3.84 -8.38
C ARG A 19 15.23 2.83 -8.84
N LYS A 20 14.49 2.24 -7.90
CA LYS A 20 13.45 1.25 -8.20
C LYS A 20 12.31 1.83 -9.03
N LEU A 21 11.94 3.09 -8.76
CA LEU A 21 10.86 3.79 -9.44
C LEU A 21 11.31 4.60 -10.66
N GLY A 22 12.62 4.79 -10.86
CA GLY A 22 13.17 5.60 -11.94
C GLY A 22 12.89 7.10 -11.79
N VAL A 23 12.72 7.59 -10.55
CA VAL A 23 12.35 8.99 -10.27
C VAL A 23 13.42 9.70 -9.44
N GLY A 24 13.36 11.03 -9.37
CA GLY A 24 14.23 11.83 -8.51
C GLY A 24 13.97 11.59 -7.02
N LEU A 25 14.94 11.94 -6.15
CA LEU A 25 14.84 11.71 -4.70
C LEU A 25 13.61 12.39 -4.08
N THR A 26 13.33 13.64 -4.45
CA THR A 26 12.17 14.39 -3.96
C THR A 26 10.86 13.70 -4.35
N GLU A 27 10.75 13.22 -5.59
CA GLU A 27 9.54 12.53 -6.05
C GLU A 27 9.39 11.16 -5.35
N ALA A 28 10.50 10.45 -5.12
CA ALA A 28 10.49 9.21 -4.35
C ALA A 28 9.97 9.44 -2.92
N VAL A 29 10.39 10.53 -2.26
CA VAL A 29 9.89 10.89 -0.93
C VAL A 29 8.40 11.21 -0.97
N LYS A 30 7.95 12.01 -1.95
CA LYS A 30 6.53 12.34 -2.12
C LYS A 30 5.68 11.08 -2.29
N ILE A 31 6.08 10.19 -3.20
CA ILE A 31 5.36 8.91 -3.45
C ILE A 31 5.32 8.06 -2.18
N ALA A 32 6.43 7.95 -1.44
CA ALA A 32 6.47 7.18 -0.20
C ALA A 32 5.50 7.72 0.86
N VAL A 33 5.50 9.04 1.07
CA VAL A 33 4.62 9.70 2.05
C VAL A 33 3.16 9.58 1.64
N GLU A 34 2.83 9.84 0.38
CA GLU A 34 1.46 9.71 -0.12
C GLU A 34 0.94 8.27 0.02
N ASN A 35 1.77 7.27 -0.26
CA ASN A 35 1.38 5.86 -0.12
C ASN A 35 1.12 5.48 1.33
N GLU A 36 1.95 5.93 2.26
CA GLU A 36 1.76 5.64 3.68
C GLU A 36 0.53 6.36 4.24
N LEU A 37 0.31 7.63 3.86
CA LEU A 37 -0.91 8.35 4.21
C LEU A 37 -2.15 7.66 3.64
N LYS A 38 -2.11 7.26 2.35
CA LYS A 38 -3.20 6.47 1.74
C LYS A 38 -3.40 5.15 2.46
N ARG A 39 -2.34 4.49 2.92
CA ARG A 39 -2.43 3.23 3.65
C ARG A 39 -3.11 3.43 5.00
N GLN A 40 -2.75 4.47 5.74
CA GLN A 40 -3.36 4.81 7.04
C GLN A 40 -4.82 5.26 6.89
N VAL A 41 -5.14 6.05 5.86
CA VAL A 41 -6.50 6.50 5.58
C VAL A 41 -7.37 5.36 5.04
N ASN A 42 -6.82 4.48 4.20
CA ASN A 42 -7.51 3.31 3.65
C ASN A 42 -7.27 2.05 4.48
N GLU A 43 -7.02 2.16 5.78
CA GLU A 43 -7.17 1.05 6.75
C GLU A 43 -8.66 0.66 6.88
N MET A 44 -9.32 0.35 5.76
CA MET A 44 -10.31 -0.71 5.79
C MET A 44 -9.59 -1.93 6.36
N SER A 45 -10.08 -2.43 7.48
CA SER A 45 -9.57 -3.65 8.09
C SER A 45 -9.41 -4.72 7.00
N LEU A 46 -8.38 -5.54 7.08
CA LEU A 46 -8.24 -6.70 6.18
C LEU A 46 -9.54 -7.51 6.13
N ARG A 47 -10.30 -7.55 7.24
CA ARG A 47 -11.64 -8.14 7.31
C ARG A 47 -12.63 -7.47 6.35
N ASP A 48 -12.65 -6.14 6.28
CA ASP A 48 -13.56 -5.39 5.40
C ASP A 48 -13.16 -5.47 3.93
N ARG A 49 -11.87 -5.62 3.62
CA ARG A 49 -11.40 -5.89 2.25
C ARG A 49 -11.76 -7.29 1.77
N ILE A 50 -11.85 -8.27 2.68
CA ILE A 50 -12.10 -9.67 2.37
C ILE A 50 -13.61 -10.01 2.39
N LYS A 51 -14.45 -9.24 3.09
CA LYS A 51 -15.93 -9.38 3.08
C LYS A 51 -16.54 -9.60 1.69
N PRO A 52 -16.27 -8.77 0.67
CA PRO A 52 -16.87 -8.97 -0.66
C PRO A 52 -16.45 -10.30 -1.32
N LEU A 53 -15.24 -10.78 -1.05
CA LEU A 53 -14.80 -12.10 -1.53
C LEU A 53 -15.48 -13.25 -0.76
N GLN A 54 -15.68 -13.08 0.55
CA GLN A 54 -16.43 -14.05 1.37
C GLN A 54 -17.90 -14.14 0.96
N GLU A 55 -18.53 -13.02 0.64
CA GLU A 55 -19.91 -12.97 0.15
C GLU A 55 -20.06 -13.69 -1.19
N GLN A 56 -19.12 -13.49 -2.12
CA GLN A 56 -19.09 -14.21 -3.40
C GLN A 56 -18.97 -15.74 -3.21
N ILE A 57 -18.15 -16.19 -2.27
CA ILE A 57 -18.00 -17.62 -1.96
C ILE A 57 -19.24 -18.17 -1.23
N GLY A 58 -19.82 -17.41 -0.31
CA GLY A 58 -21.02 -17.79 0.44
C GLY A 58 -22.25 -17.95 -0.47
N LEU A 59 -22.42 -17.06 -1.45
CA LEU A 59 -23.47 -17.15 -2.46
C LEU A 59 -23.29 -18.37 -3.40
N GLY A 60 -22.05 -18.74 -3.70
CA GLY A 60 -21.73 -19.94 -4.47
C GLY A 60 -22.07 -21.25 -3.75
N LYS A 61 -22.00 -21.27 -2.41
CA LYS A 61 -22.38 -22.45 -1.60
C LYS A 61 -23.88 -22.65 -1.46
N ALA A 62 -24.68 -21.58 -1.51
CA ALA A 62 -26.14 -21.68 -1.47
C ALA A 62 -26.73 -22.31 -2.75
N ASN A 63 -26.04 -22.22 -3.88
CA ASN A 63 -26.50 -22.75 -5.18
C ASN A 63 -25.92 -24.13 -5.54
N GLY A 64 -25.04 -24.72 -4.71
CA GLY A 64 -24.38 -26.01 -4.97
C GLY A 64 -24.83 -27.17 -4.08
N GLY A 65 -25.84 -26.98 -3.23
CA GLY A 65 -26.33 -27.96 -2.26
C GLY A 65 -27.49 -28.84 -2.76
N HIS A 66 -27.35 -29.46 -3.94
CA HIS A 66 -28.21 -30.57 -4.34
C HIS A 66 -27.38 -31.66 -5.01
N ALA A 67 -26.98 -32.65 -4.21
CA ALA A 67 -26.79 -34.04 -4.60
C ALA A 67 -26.77 -34.89 -3.32
#